data_AF-A0A673ZCL8-F1
#
_entry.id   AF-A0A673ZCL8-F1
#
_cell.length_a   1.000
_cell.length_b   1.000
_cell.length_c   1.000
_cell.angle_alpha   90.00
_cell.angle_beta   90.00
_cell.angle_gamma   90.00
#
_symmetry.space_group_name_H-M   'P 1'
#
loop_
_entity.id
_entity.type
_entity.pdbx_description
1 polymer ?
#
loop_
_entity_poly.entity_id
_entity_poly.type
_entity_poly.pdbx_seq_one_letter_code
_entity_poly.pdbx_strand_id
1 'polypeptide(L)'
;MLVFLTIERSIACGRAEYRTGDECCPMCSPGNRVYKHCTEFTSTSCVPCTDSTFLDEPNGLTACIPCTNCDPGFGMTVMQPCTPSSDTVCGTLEGFYCLDPTKDGCRAAQRHSSCKPGQYISHTGWSSCKSSIDIST
;
A
#
# COMPACT_ATOMS: atom_id res chain seq x y z
N MET A 1 -54.12 0.65 -11.84
CA MET A 1 -52.92 1.34 -11.32
C MET A 1 -51.71 0.67 -11.97
N LEU A 2 -51.10 1.31 -12.98
CA LEU A 2 -49.96 0.73 -13.69
C LEU A 2 -48.73 0.80 -12.77
N VAL A 3 -48.16 -0.35 -12.44
CA VAL A 3 -46.91 -0.44 -11.69
C VAL A 3 -45.79 -0.28 -12.71
N PHE A 4 -45.19 0.90 -12.79
CA PHE A 4 -43.97 1.09 -13.56
C PHE A 4 -42.85 0.32 -12.86
N LEU A 5 -42.54 -0.88 -13.38
CA LEU A 5 -41.30 -1.56 -13.05
C LEU A 5 -40.16 -0.72 -13.65
N THR A 6 -39.55 0.14 -12.86
CA THR A 6 -38.31 0.81 -13.25
C THR A 6 -37.25 -0.27 -13.39
N ILE A 7 -36.98 -0.67 -14.62
CA ILE A 7 -35.82 -1.52 -14.93
C ILE A 7 -34.60 -0.63 -14.64
N GLU A 8 -34.06 -0.74 -13.42
CA GLU A 8 -32.76 -0.18 -13.09
C GLU A 8 -31.73 -0.93 -13.93
N ARG A 9 -31.51 -0.39 -15.13
CA ARG A 9 -30.54 -0.88 -16.08
C ARG A 9 -29.18 -0.59 -15.48
N SER A 10 -28.62 -1.54 -14.74
CA SER A 10 -27.29 -1.42 -14.18
C SER A 10 -26.31 -1.19 -15.33
N ILE A 11 -25.82 0.03 -15.48
CA ILE A 11 -24.82 0.33 -16.50
C ILE A 11 -23.53 -0.36 -16.07
N ALA A 12 -23.07 -1.30 -16.89
CA ALA A 12 -21.78 -1.93 -16.74
C ALA A 12 -20.75 -1.06 -17.47
N CYS A 13 -19.86 -0.41 -16.72
CA CYS A 13 -18.80 0.38 -17.30
C CYS A 13 -17.70 -0.51 -17.89
N GLY A 14 -16.97 0.02 -18.87
CA GLY A 14 -15.82 -0.63 -19.46
C GLY A 14 -14.67 -0.83 -18.46
N ARG A 15 -13.65 -1.61 -18.86
CA ARG A 15 -12.51 -1.96 -17.99
C ARG A 15 -11.69 -0.74 -17.52
N ALA A 16 -11.68 0.35 -18.27
CA ALA A 16 -10.93 1.58 -17.97
C ALA A 16 -11.86 2.74 -17.55
N GLU A 17 -13.06 2.40 -17.08
CA GLU A 17 -14.10 3.37 -16.72
C GLU A 17 -14.62 3.10 -15.32
N TYR A 18 -14.91 4.18 -14.58
CA TYR A 18 -15.58 4.12 -13.30
C TYR A 18 -16.99 4.70 -13.41
N ARG A 19 -17.89 4.23 -12.55
CA ARG A 19 -19.27 4.73 -12.52
C ARG A 19 -19.38 5.95 -11.62
N THR A 20 -20.05 6.99 -12.10
CA THR A 20 -20.49 8.14 -11.32
C THR A 20 -21.95 8.43 -11.65
N GLY A 21 -22.86 8.15 -10.71
CA GLY A 21 -24.30 8.14 -11.01
C GLY A 21 -24.63 7.12 -12.11
N ASP A 22 -25.28 7.60 -13.18
CA ASP A 22 -25.65 6.83 -14.37
C ASP A 22 -24.68 7.03 -15.55
N GLU A 23 -23.50 7.60 -15.31
CA GLU A 23 -22.47 7.79 -16.34
C GLU A 23 -21.24 6.90 -16.09
N CYS A 24 -20.61 6.43 -17.17
CA CYS A 24 -19.30 5.79 -17.14
C CYS A 24 -18.26 6.81 -17.59
N CYS A 25 -17.28 7.05 -16.72
CA CYS A 25 -16.24 8.03 -16.93
C CYS A 25 -14.88 7.36 -17.09
N PRO A 26 -14.00 7.86 -17.99
CA PRO A 26 -12.62 7.39 -18.09
C PRO A 26 -11.88 7.55 -16.76
N MET A 27 -11.16 6.51 -16.33
CA MET A 27 -10.34 6.53 -15.12
C MET A 27 -9.12 7.44 -15.24
N CYS A 28 -8.63 7.92 -14.10
CA CYS A 28 -7.32 8.54 -13.98
C CYS A 28 -6.22 7.47 -13.97
N SER A 29 -5.07 7.78 -14.56
CA SER A 29 -3.87 6.93 -14.48
C SER A 29 -3.33 6.85 -13.05
N PRO A 30 -2.53 5.82 -12.72
CA PRO A 30 -1.78 5.75 -11.47
C PRO A 30 -1.09 7.07 -11.13
N GLY A 31 -1.06 7.39 -9.84
CA GLY A 31 -0.55 8.65 -9.31
C GLY A 31 -1.42 9.88 -9.49
N ASN A 32 -2.63 9.72 -10.03
CA ASN A 32 -3.58 10.80 -10.18
C ASN A 32 -4.94 10.44 -9.58
N ARG A 33 -5.59 11.44 -8.99
CA ARG A 33 -6.97 11.39 -8.50
C ARG A 33 -7.89 12.23 -9.38
N VAL A 34 -9.19 11.95 -9.31
CA VAL A 34 -10.23 12.76 -9.92
C VAL A 34 -10.31 14.12 -9.23
N TYR A 35 -10.06 15.18 -9.99
CA TYR A 35 -10.36 16.56 -9.59
C TYR A 35 -11.78 16.96 -9.96
N LYS A 36 -12.21 16.57 -11.17
CA LYS A 36 -13.57 16.79 -11.68
C LYS A 36 -14.04 15.56 -12.45
N HIS A 37 -15.23 15.07 -12.11
CA HIS A 37 -15.87 13.98 -12.85
C HIS A 37 -16.12 14.36 -14.31
N CYS A 38 -16.24 13.35 -15.16
CA CYS A 38 -16.69 13.56 -16.53
C CYS A 38 -18.14 14.08 -16.54
N THR A 39 -18.55 14.59 -17.69
CA THR A 39 -19.95 14.87 -18.02
C THR A 39 -20.19 14.29 -19.41
N GLU A 40 -21.43 14.29 -19.88
CA GLU A 40 -21.78 13.96 -21.28
C GLU A 40 -20.82 14.58 -22.32
N PHE A 41 -20.30 15.79 -22.07
CA PHE A 41 -19.48 16.54 -23.02
C PHE A 41 -18.01 16.70 -22.62
N THR A 42 -17.60 16.26 -21.44
CA THR A 42 -16.23 16.47 -20.94
C THR A 42 -15.65 15.22 -20.31
N SER A 43 -14.39 14.89 -20.59
CA SER A 43 -13.71 13.78 -19.92
C SER A 43 -13.39 14.09 -18.44
N THR A 44 -13.02 13.06 -17.68
CA THR A 44 -12.53 13.19 -16.31
C THR A 44 -11.29 14.08 -16.27
N SER A 45 -11.29 15.06 -15.37
CA SER A 45 -10.10 15.86 -15.07
C SER A 45 -9.35 15.22 -13.91
N CYS A 46 -8.07 14.91 -14.14
CA CYS A 46 -7.20 14.26 -13.18
C CYS A 46 -6.11 15.21 -12.70
N VAL A 47 -5.74 15.11 -11.42
CA VAL A 47 -4.61 15.83 -10.84
C VAL A 47 -3.72 14.87 -10.05
N PRO A 48 -2.41 15.14 -9.96
CA PRO A 48 -1.50 14.28 -9.22
C PRO A 48 -1.88 14.15 -7.74
N CYS A 49 -1.51 13.01 -7.16
CA CYS A 49 -1.45 12.87 -5.71
C CYS A 49 -0.41 13.85 -5.13
N THR A 50 -0.73 14.45 -3.98
CA THR A 50 0.21 15.31 -3.26
C THR A 50 1.22 14.47 -2.50
N ASP A 51 2.31 15.10 -2.06
CA ASP A 51 3.32 14.49 -1.19
C ASP A 51 2.64 13.74 -0.02
N SER A 52 3.20 12.58 0.33
CA SER A 52 2.68 11.64 1.34
C SER A 52 1.37 10.93 0.99
N THR A 53 0.93 10.93 -0.27
CA THR A 53 -0.18 10.09 -0.75
C THR A 53 0.11 9.43 -2.10
N PHE A 54 -0.52 8.29 -2.38
CA PHE A 54 -0.35 7.53 -3.62
C PHE A 54 -1.63 6.88 -4.13
N LEU A 55 -1.63 6.49 -5.41
CA LEU A 55 -2.58 5.57 -6.05
C LEU A 55 -1.82 4.75 -7.10
N ASP A 56 -1.74 3.44 -6.93
CA ASP A 56 -0.93 2.53 -7.77
C ASP A 56 -1.68 2.00 -9.01
N GLU A 57 -3.00 2.09 -9.02
CA GLU A 57 -3.85 1.56 -10.10
C GLU A 57 -4.70 2.65 -10.80
N PRO A 58 -5.15 2.41 -12.05
CA PRO A 58 -6.16 3.23 -12.69
C PRO A 58 -7.42 3.32 -11.85
N ASN A 59 -7.94 4.53 -11.63
CA ASN A 59 -8.96 4.76 -10.61
C ASN A 59 -9.96 5.86 -10.96
N GLY A 60 -11.08 5.87 -10.22
CA GLY A 60 -12.08 6.94 -10.20
C GLY A 60 -12.17 7.68 -8.86
N LEU A 61 -11.10 7.64 -8.05
CA LEU A 61 -11.11 8.13 -6.68
C LEU A 61 -10.89 9.63 -6.65
N THR A 62 -11.61 10.34 -5.76
CA THR A 62 -11.43 11.78 -5.54
C THR A 62 -10.38 12.10 -4.49
N ALA A 63 -9.78 11.09 -3.85
CA ALA A 63 -8.72 11.21 -2.86
C ALA A 63 -7.67 10.12 -3.06
N CYS A 64 -6.41 10.46 -2.75
CA CYS A 64 -5.31 9.50 -2.77
C CYS A 64 -5.19 8.79 -1.42
N ILE A 65 -4.49 7.65 -1.40
CA ILE A 65 -4.26 6.84 -0.21
C ILE A 65 -3.03 7.39 0.53
N PRO A 66 -3.07 7.58 1.87
CA PRO A 66 -1.88 7.96 2.63
C PRO A 66 -0.78 6.91 2.50
N CYS A 67 0.46 7.34 2.29
CA CYS A 67 1.57 6.40 2.26
C CYS A 67 1.80 5.76 3.63
N THR A 68 2.27 4.52 3.62
CA THR A 68 2.74 3.80 4.80
C THR A 68 3.90 4.57 5.45
N ASN A 69 3.84 4.70 6.78
CA ASN A 69 4.89 5.29 7.59
C ASN A 69 5.77 4.19 8.19
N CYS A 70 7.07 4.22 7.88
CA CYS A 70 8.06 3.32 8.47
C CYS A 70 8.62 3.94 9.76
N ASP A 71 7.91 3.80 10.86
CA ASP A 71 8.28 4.42 12.14
C ASP A 71 9.54 3.74 12.77
N PRO A 72 10.66 4.48 12.93
CA PRO A 72 11.88 3.96 13.56
C PRO A 72 11.67 3.50 15.00
N GLY A 73 10.66 4.03 15.71
CA GLY A 73 10.28 3.61 17.06
C GLY A 73 9.81 2.16 17.14
N PHE A 74 9.29 1.61 16.03
CA PHE A 74 8.92 0.20 15.88
C PHE A 74 9.99 -0.64 15.19
N GLY A 75 11.21 -0.11 15.03
CA GLY A 75 12.29 -0.84 14.37
C GLY A 75 12.15 -0.91 12.85
N MET A 76 11.43 0.03 12.25
CA MET A 76 11.20 0.09 10.80
C MET A 76 12.09 1.13 10.14
N THR A 77 12.41 0.95 8.87
CA THR A 77 13.12 1.94 8.04
C THR A 77 12.53 2.00 6.65
N VAL A 78 12.61 3.17 6.00
CA VAL A 78 12.21 3.32 4.60
C VAL A 78 13.27 2.63 3.72
N MET A 79 12.85 1.65 2.92
CA MET A 79 13.68 1.03 1.88
C MET A 79 13.43 1.68 0.52
N GLN A 80 12.16 1.99 0.21
CA GLN A 80 11.78 2.74 -0.97
C GLN A 80 10.82 3.86 -0.57
N PRO A 81 11.08 5.10 -1.00
CA PRO A 81 10.22 6.23 -0.66
C PRO A 81 8.88 6.13 -1.39
N CYS A 82 7.85 6.74 -0.79
CA CYS A 82 6.57 6.90 -1.47
C CYS A 82 6.72 7.77 -2.74
N THR A 83 5.97 7.42 -3.77
CA THR A 83 5.79 8.24 -4.98
C THR A 83 4.29 8.43 -5.22
N PRO A 84 3.86 9.36 -6.09
CA PRO A 84 2.45 9.48 -6.41
C PRO A 84 1.82 8.15 -6.85
N SER A 85 2.57 7.27 -7.52
CA SER A 85 2.07 5.99 -8.05
C SER A 85 2.52 4.75 -7.26
N SER A 86 3.13 4.89 -6.09
CA SER A 86 3.59 3.74 -5.30
C SER A 86 3.70 4.06 -3.82
N ASP A 87 3.29 3.12 -2.97
CA ASP A 87 3.44 3.23 -1.52
C ASP A 87 4.93 3.24 -1.09
N THR A 88 5.18 3.68 0.14
CA THR A 88 6.45 3.45 0.84
C THR A 88 6.65 1.96 1.08
N VAL A 89 7.85 1.45 0.78
CA VAL A 89 8.26 0.10 1.19
C VAL A 89 9.08 0.18 2.46
N CYS A 90 8.59 -0.44 3.53
CA CYS A 90 9.29 -0.52 4.80
C CYS A 90 10.16 -1.78 4.90
N GLY A 91 11.31 -1.64 5.56
CA GLY A 91 12.18 -2.73 6.01
C GLY A 91 12.41 -2.66 7.50
N THR A 92 13.28 -3.53 8.01
CA THR A 92 13.63 -3.58 9.44
C THR A 92 14.97 -2.90 9.70
N LEU A 93 15.07 -2.19 10.82
CA LEU A 93 16.33 -1.68 11.36
C LEU A 93 17.20 -2.83 11.89
N GLU A 94 18.49 -2.57 12.02
CA GLU A 94 19.43 -3.52 12.62
C GLU A 94 19.00 -3.87 14.05
N GLY A 95 19.10 -5.16 14.40
CA GLY A 95 18.66 -5.67 15.69
C GLY A 95 17.15 -5.91 15.79
N PHE A 96 16.41 -5.80 14.68
CA PHE A 96 15.01 -6.21 14.58
C PHE A 96 14.83 -7.31 13.54
N TYR A 97 13.84 -8.18 13.77
CA TYR A 97 13.37 -9.15 12.78
C TYR A 97 11.95 -8.83 12.35
N CYS A 98 11.61 -9.23 11.12
CA CYS A 98 10.29 -9.01 10.58
C CYS A 98 9.28 -10.01 11.14
N LEU A 99 8.16 -9.51 11.64
CA LEU A 99 7.01 -10.30 12.07
C LEU A 99 5.99 -10.50 10.95
N ASP A 100 5.86 -9.52 10.05
CA ASP A 100 4.88 -9.52 8.97
C ASP A 100 5.58 -9.19 7.63
N PRO A 101 6.17 -10.20 6.96
CA PRO A 101 6.84 -10.02 5.69
C PRO A 101 5.84 -9.72 4.57
N THR A 102 6.18 -8.76 3.71
CA THR A 102 5.47 -8.53 2.45
C THR A 102 6.32 -9.01 1.28
N LYS A 103 5.78 -8.93 0.06
CA LYS A 103 6.50 -9.29 -1.17
C LYS A 103 7.85 -8.56 -1.28
N ASP A 104 7.89 -7.28 -0.91
CA ASP A 104 9.01 -6.38 -1.17
C ASP A 104 9.59 -5.77 0.13
N GLY A 105 9.05 -6.10 1.31
CA GLY A 105 9.45 -5.48 2.57
C GLY A 105 8.87 -6.14 3.83
N CYS A 106 8.61 -5.33 4.85
CA CYS A 106 8.12 -5.74 6.16
C CYS A 106 7.09 -4.73 6.68
N ARG A 107 5.98 -5.18 7.28
CA ARG A 107 4.95 -4.31 7.86
C ARG A 107 5.08 -4.13 9.37
N ALA A 108 5.70 -5.08 10.06
CA ALA A 108 5.88 -5.03 11.50
C ALA A 108 7.18 -5.73 11.88
N ALA A 109 7.93 -5.13 12.81
CA ALA A 109 9.18 -5.67 13.29
C ALA A 109 9.20 -5.79 14.81
N GLN A 110 10.05 -6.69 15.31
CA GLN A 110 10.30 -6.88 16.72
C GLN A 110 11.79 -6.93 17.00
N ARG A 111 12.21 -6.30 18.09
CA ARG A 111 13.62 -6.31 18.50
C ARG A 111 14.03 -7.73 18.87
N HIS A 112 15.21 -8.14 18.43
CA HIS A 112 15.84 -9.35 18.95
C HIS A 112 16.04 -9.28 20.46
N SER A 113 15.97 -10.42 21.13
CA SER A 113 16.40 -10.51 22.53
C SER A 113 17.90 -10.18 22.62
N SER A 114 18.31 -9.47 23.67
CA SER A 114 19.72 -9.29 23.96
C SER A 114 20.35 -10.65 24.23
N CYS A 115 21.28 -11.06 23.37
CA CYS A 115 22.01 -12.31 23.55
C CYS A 115 22.84 -12.25 24.83
N LYS A 116 22.90 -13.36 25.58
CA LYS A 116 23.81 -13.47 26.73
C LYS A 116 25.26 -13.53 26.23
N PRO A 117 26.26 -13.21 27.08
CA PRO A 117 27.66 -13.44 26.74
C PRO A 117 27.87 -14.89 26.25
N GLY A 118 28.49 -15.06 25.07
CA GLY A 118 28.68 -16.37 24.42
C GLY A 118 27.55 -16.82 23.48
N GLN A 119 26.52 -15.99 23.29
CA GLN A 119 25.46 -16.20 22.30
C GLN A 119 25.55 -15.16 21.17
N TYR A 120 25.08 -15.53 19.98
CA TYR A 120 25.10 -14.70 18.78
C TYR A 120 23.79 -14.85 18.00
N ILE A 121 23.47 -13.86 17.16
CA ILE A 121 22.38 -13.97 16.18
C ILE A 121 22.93 -14.73 14.99
N SER A 122 22.42 -15.93 14.69
CA SER A 122 22.99 -16.78 13.64
C SER A 122 22.68 -16.31 12.23
N HIS A 123 21.51 -15.68 12.02
CA HIS A 123 21.12 -15.05 10.76
C HIS A 123 20.25 -13.82 11.03
N THR A 124 20.42 -12.78 10.21
CA THR A 124 19.51 -11.63 10.15
C THR A 124 18.09 -12.14 9.88
N GLY A 125 17.16 -11.90 10.82
CA GLY A 125 15.76 -12.32 10.72
C GLY A 125 15.29 -13.44 11.65
N TRP A 126 16.16 -14.03 12.50
CA TRP A 126 15.74 -15.10 13.43
C TRP A 126 15.50 -14.60 14.86
N SER A 127 14.31 -14.81 15.42
CA SER A 127 13.89 -14.27 16.73
C SER A 127 14.73 -14.68 17.95
N SER A 128 15.66 -15.63 17.81
CA SER A 128 16.38 -16.26 18.92
C SER A 128 17.89 -16.29 18.71
N CYS A 129 18.64 -16.02 19.78
CA CYS A 129 20.10 -16.17 19.80
C CYS A 129 20.50 -17.66 19.81
N LYS A 130 21.59 -18.00 19.12
CA LYS A 130 22.25 -19.31 19.15
C LYS A 130 23.46 -19.26 20.08
N SER A 131 23.73 -20.36 20.78
CA SER A 131 24.93 -20.49 21.60
C SER A 131 26.08 -21.02 20.75
N SER A 132 27.30 -20.52 20.94
CA SER A 132 28.48 -21.02 20.19
C SER A 132 28.80 -22.51 20.46
N ILE A 133 28.25 -23.09 21.53
CA ILE A 133 28.39 -24.51 21.89
C ILE A 133 27.56 -25.43 20.98
N ASP A 134 26.45 -24.94 20.40
CA ASP A 134 25.50 -25.76 19.62
C ASP A 134 25.94 -26.01 18.16
N ILE A 135 27.08 -25.46 17.73
CA ILE A 135 27.65 -25.63 16.37
C ILE A 135 28.45 -26.94 16.25
N SER A 136 28.59 -27.70 17.33
CA SER A 136 29.52 -28.84 17.43
C SER A 136 28.85 -30.20 17.24
N THR A 137 27.87 -30.35 16.34
CA THR A 137 27.29 -31.67 16.00
C THR A 137 27.08 -31.80 14.51
#